data_AF-A0A851IHJ0-F1
#
_entry.id   AF-A0A851IHJ0-F1
#
_cell.length_a   1.000
_cell.length_b   1.000
_cell.length_c   1.000
_cell.angle_alpha   90.00
_cell.angle_beta   90.00
_cell.angle_gamma   90.00
#
_symmetry.space_group_name_H-M   'P 1'
#
loop_
_entity.id
_entity.type
_entity.pdbx_description
1 polymer ?
#
loop_
_entity_poly.entity_id
_entity_poly.type
_entity_poly.pdbx_seq_one_letter_code
_entity_poly.pdbx_strand_id
1 'polypeptide(L)'
;MGTKPFKKYEEQLDIMKKRGLIIKDDEIVLKKLKRENYYNIINGYKDFFLDEQATLSKCEDVFEKGTTFEDISTLYDFDTEIRLLFLKNILKIENIFKTKISYFFEKKYTTQDFNYLNINNYNDAKKEDAARVIAEISNVIKNSLSQNYSGGKQIQHYINIHKNLPLWVLSKQLTFGNISYLYSSLEKDIQKEICNEIAEEFEKEYEKSVIIDEKNMEQIIKFINAIRNMCAHNDRIYNVLIRKNGNIPKIQHSHLNNIFNSRIFDVLIILKLFITKEEFYTLLTELEKNLKNLEKLYNSNVFGKILNETGIPKNWKNIVGDVLFWEKIYETTLSLEGEQQIIHIYIESGNKIEKEVTINDIIEKYENSKIERFLCIHNINTDSYYFELKILKIFNRKKEELKTFSYNFCDEKKKFFEEKKESNFKEIPSEKFEKIAESFKITPYDLKKILILISERELKTVIDICQNDNNC
;
A
#
# COMPACT_ATOMS: atom_id res chain seq x y z
N MET A 1 1.00 24.64 -36.65
CA MET A 1 0.08 23.59 -36.16
C MET A 1 -1.11 23.54 -37.10
N GLY A 2 -1.36 22.40 -37.74
CA GLY A 2 -2.51 22.25 -38.63
C GLY A 2 -3.83 22.27 -37.85
N THR A 3 -4.88 22.84 -38.44
CA THR A 3 -6.25 22.79 -37.91
C THR A 3 -6.68 21.32 -37.77
N LYS A 4 -7.24 20.93 -36.62
CA LYS A 4 -7.88 19.61 -36.43
C LYS A 4 -9.39 19.75 -36.71
N PRO A 5 -9.86 19.52 -37.95
CA PRO A 5 -11.27 19.72 -38.29
C PRO A 5 -12.16 18.70 -37.58
N PHE A 6 -13.44 19.06 -37.40
CA PHE A 6 -14.46 18.16 -36.89
C PHE A 6 -14.53 16.87 -37.72
N LYS A 7 -14.74 15.75 -37.03
CA LYS A 7 -14.94 14.42 -37.63
C LYS A 7 -16.13 13.72 -37.01
N LYS A 8 -17.00 13.16 -37.85
CA LYS A 8 -18.11 12.28 -37.42
C LYS A 8 -17.57 10.98 -36.83
N TYR A 9 -18.38 10.25 -36.07
CA TYR A 9 -17.95 9.00 -35.42
C TYR A 9 -17.50 7.95 -36.45
N GLU A 10 -18.19 7.86 -37.59
CA GLU A 10 -17.84 6.97 -38.68
C GLU A 10 -16.49 7.37 -39.32
N GLU A 11 -16.25 8.66 -39.48
CA GLU A 11 -14.95 9.15 -39.98
C GLU A 11 -13.81 8.90 -38.98
N GLN A 12 -14.08 8.97 -37.69
CA GLN A 12 -13.11 8.61 -36.64
C GLN A 12 -12.76 7.12 -36.70
N LEU A 13 -13.76 6.27 -36.95
CA LEU A 13 -13.58 4.83 -37.18
C LEU A 13 -12.67 4.57 -38.38
N ASP A 14 -12.93 5.24 -39.50
CA ASP A 14 -12.14 5.12 -40.72
C ASP A 14 -10.69 5.59 -40.52
N ILE A 15 -10.48 6.66 -39.75
CA ILE A 15 -9.14 7.13 -39.38
C ILE A 15 -8.37 6.04 -38.63
N MET A 16 -9.00 5.34 -37.68
CA MET A 16 -8.34 4.26 -36.94
C MET A 16 -7.95 3.11 -37.86
N LYS A 17 -8.87 2.66 -38.72
CA LYS A 17 -8.60 1.60 -39.70
C LYS A 17 -7.46 1.99 -40.66
N LYS A 18 -7.48 3.24 -41.15
CA LYS A 18 -6.44 3.78 -42.04
C LYS A 18 -5.05 3.78 -41.39
N ARG A 19 -4.99 4.02 -40.08
CA ARG A 19 -3.74 4.00 -39.28
C ARG A 19 -3.25 2.59 -38.95
N GLY A 20 -3.97 1.55 -39.36
CA GLY A 20 -3.61 0.16 -39.15
C GLY A 20 -4.24 -0.49 -37.91
N LEU A 21 -5.18 0.18 -37.23
CA LEU A 21 -5.88 -0.42 -36.09
C LEU A 21 -6.90 -1.45 -36.56
N ILE A 22 -6.81 -2.66 -36.01
CA ILE A 22 -7.77 -3.73 -36.29
C ILE A 22 -9.04 -3.50 -35.49
N ILE A 23 -10.17 -3.40 -36.19
CA ILE A 23 -11.50 -3.29 -35.61
C ILE A 23 -12.28 -4.54 -35.96
N LYS A 24 -12.67 -5.32 -34.94
CA LYS A 24 -13.41 -6.58 -35.11
C LYS A 24 -14.90 -6.34 -35.34
N ASP A 25 -15.46 -5.36 -34.63
CA ASP A 25 -16.87 -5.00 -34.70
C ASP A 25 -17.02 -3.47 -34.68
N ASP A 26 -17.42 -2.92 -35.83
CA ASP A 26 -17.61 -1.49 -36.01
C ASP A 26 -18.72 -0.91 -35.12
N GLU A 27 -19.80 -1.66 -34.89
CA GLU A 27 -20.94 -1.17 -34.09
C GLU A 27 -20.55 -1.03 -32.62
N ILE A 28 -19.80 -1.98 -32.08
CA ILE A 28 -19.31 -1.93 -30.70
C ILE A 28 -18.38 -0.73 -30.52
N VAL A 29 -17.44 -0.51 -31.44
CA VAL A 29 -16.52 0.63 -31.38
C VAL A 29 -17.27 1.95 -31.51
N LEU A 30 -18.23 2.07 -32.43
CA LEU A 30 -19.06 3.26 -32.56
C LEU A 30 -19.89 3.54 -31.29
N LYS A 31 -20.44 2.50 -30.65
CA LYS A 31 -21.14 2.64 -29.36
C LYS A 31 -20.20 3.17 -28.27
N LYS A 32 -18.95 2.68 -28.21
CA LYS A 32 -17.94 3.18 -27.25
C LYS A 32 -17.59 4.65 -27.56
N LEU A 33 -17.31 5.01 -28.82
CA LEU A 33 -16.99 6.40 -29.23
C LEU A 33 -18.11 7.41 -29.02
N LYS A 34 -19.37 6.97 -29.03
CA LYS A 34 -20.52 7.82 -28.70
C LYS A 34 -20.65 8.12 -27.21
N ARG A 35 -20.11 7.25 -26.35
CA ARG A 35 -20.11 7.40 -24.89
C ARG A 35 -18.85 8.07 -24.39
N GLU A 36 -17.72 7.75 -25.01
CA GLU A 36 -16.39 8.16 -24.62
C GLU A 36 -15.73 8.94 -25.76
N ASN A 37 -15.20 10.12 -25.46
CA ASN A 37 -14.55 10.96 -26.47
C ASN A 37 -13.35 10.21 -27.11
N TYR A 38 -13.29 10.19 -28.46
CA TYR A 38 -12.15 9.64 -29.23
C TYR A 38 -10.79 10.10 -28.70
N TYR A 39 -10.68 11.38 -28.31
CA TYR A 39 -9.45 11.92 -27.76
C TYR A 39 -9.04 11.20 -26.46
N ASN A 40 -10.00 10.91 -25.59
CA ASN A 40 -9.74 10.28 -24.30
C ASN A 40 -9.25 8.85 -24.48
N ILE A 41 -9.90 8.04 -25.33
CA ILE A 41 -9.51 6.64 -25.53
C ILE A 41 -8.28 6.53 -26.46
N ILE A 42 -8.35 7.10 -27.66
CA ILE A 42 -7.32 6.81 -28.66
C ILE A 42 -6.07 7.65 -28.42
N ASN A 43 -6.20 8.99 -28.35
CA ASN A 43 -5.01 9.82 -28.15
C ASN A 43 -4.42 9.66 -26.74
N GLY A 44 -5.23 9.26 -25.76
CA GLY A 44 -4.79 9.00 -24.40
C GLY A 44 -4.10 7.64 -24.22
N TYR A 45 -4.26 6.64 -25.09
CA TYR A 45 -3.78 5.29 -24.76
C TYR A 45 -3.09 4.56 -25.93
N LYS A 46 -2.98 5.19 -27.10
CA LYS A 46 -2.33 4.61 -28.28
C LYS A 46 -0.82 4.39 -28.15
N ASP A 47 -0.12 5.16 -27.30
CA ASP A 47 1.34 5.34 -27.39
C ASP A 47 2.15 4.02 -27.31
N PHE A 48 1.68 3.03 -26.54
CA PHE A 48 2.36 1.73 -26.45
C PHE A 48 2.15 0.80 -27.65
N PHE A 49 1.23 1.15 -28.53
CA PHE A 49 0.79 0.33 -29.64
C PHE A 49 1.12 0.97 -30.99
N LEU A 50 1.93 2.03 -31.00
CA LEU A 50 2.40 2.68 -32.23
C LEU A 50 3.73 2.08 -32.67
N ASP A 51 3.86 1.88 -33.98
CA ASP A 51 5.15 1.64 -34.62
C ASP A 51 5.90 2.97 -34.70
N GLU A 52 6.87 3.17 -33.80
CA GLU A 52 7.65 4.41 -33.71
C GLU A 52 8.36 4.75 -35.04
N GLN A 53 8.92 3.75 -35.73
CA GLN A 53 9.67 3.96 -36.96
C GLN A 53 8.75 4.35 -38.11
N ALA A 54 7.62 3.66 -38.26
CA ALA A 54 6.63 3.97 -39.28
C ALA A 54 5.94 5.31 -39.02
N THR A 55 5.68 5.63 -37.75
CA THR A 55 5.07 6.89 -37.32
C THR A 55 5.97 8.08 -37.66
N LEU A 56 7.27 7.98 -37.35
CA LEU A 56 8.26 8.99 -37.71
C LEU A 56 8.39 9.15 -39.23
N SER A 57 8.43 8.04 -39.96
CA SER A 57 8.60 8.04 -41.42
C SER A 57 7.41 8.65 -42.16
N LYS A 58 6.19 8.43 -41.68
CA LYS A 58 4.95 8.94 -42.31
C LYS A 58 4.48 10.28 -41.74
N CYS A 59 5.11 10.77 -40.67
CA CYS A 59 4.66 11.95 -39.92
C CYS A 59 3.17 11.87 -39.50
N GLU A 60 2.65 10.65 -39.28
CA GLU A 60 1.30 10.34 -38.83
C GLU A 60 1.36 9.08 -37.95
N ASP A 61 0.49 8.98 -36.94
CA ASP A 61 0.39 7.79 -36.08
C ASP A 61 0.15 6.51 -36.92
N VAL A 62 1.01 5.52 -36.78
CA VAL A 62 0.85 4.18 -37.38
C VAL A 62 0.86 3.14 -36.26
N PHE A 63 -0.16 2.29 -36.20
CA PHE A 63 -0.24 1.23 -35.21
C PHE A 63 0.68 0.05 -35.56
N GLU A 64 1.21 -0.62 -34.54
CA GLU A 64 1.95 -1.87 -34.71
C GLU A 64 1.06 -2.93 -35.39
N LYS A 65 1.68 -3.82 -36.18
CA LYS A 65 0.95 -4.83 -36.91
C LYS A 65 0.28 -5.81 -35.93
N GLY A 66 -1.05 -5.90 -36.00
CA GLY A 66 -1.83 -6.78 -35.15
C GLY A 66 -2.51 -6.08 -33.97
N THR A 67 -2.26 -4.78 -33.75
CA THR A 67 -2.96 -4.01 -32.71
C THR A 67 -4.44 -3.93 -33.00
N THR A 68 -5.25 -4.24 -31.98
CA THR A 68 -6.70 -4.16 -32.01
C THR A 68 -7.22 -2.96 -31.22
N PHE A 69 -8.43 -2.51 -31.50
CA PHE A 69 -9.11 -1.50 -30.66
C PHE A 69 -9.26 -1.98 -29.20
N GLU A 70 -9.47 -3.28 -28.99
CA GLU A 70 -9.61 -3.86 -27.66
C GLU A 70 -8.34 -3.72 -26.82
N ASP A 71 -7.15 -3.75 -27.44
CA ASP A 71 -5.88 -3.51 -26.74
C ASP A 71 -5.87 -2.10 -26.14
N ILE A 72 -6.24 -1.09 -26.91
CA ILE A 72 -6.28 0.30 -26.42
C ILE A 72 -7.39 0.47 -25.37
N SER A 73 -8.58 -0.09 -25.61
CA SER A 73 -9.70 -0.02 -24.67
C SER A 73 -9.37 -0.71 -23.35
N THR A 74 -8.62 -1.81 -23.36
CA THR A 74 -8.23 -2.54 -22.14
C THR A 74 -7.36 -1.67 -21.24
N LEU A 75 -6.43 -0.90 -21.81
CA LEU A 75 -5.61 0.03 -21.01
C LEU A 75 -6.44 1.21 -20.47
N TYR A 76 -7.39 1.72 -21.27
CA TYR A 76 -8.33 2.75 -20.83
C TYR A 76 -9.19 2.27 -19.65
N ASP A 77 -9.73 1.05 -19.74
CA ASP A 77 -10.57 0.45 -18.71
C ASP A 77 -9.73 0.16 -17.45
N PHE A 78 -8.49 -0.33 -17.58
CA PHE A 78 -7.55 -0.49 -16.47
C PHE A 78 -7.26 0.83 -15.74
N ASP A 79 -6.92 1.89 -16.47
CA ASP A 79 -6.66 3.21 -15.88
C ASP A 79 -7.89 3.76 -15.15
N THR A 80 -9.09 3.47 -15.67
CA THR A 80 -10.36 3.80 -15.01
C THR A 80 -10.51 3.08 -13.67
N GLU A 81 -10.27 1.77 -13.63
CA GLU A 81 -10.33 0.98 -12.39
C GLU A 81 -9.30 1.45 -11.36
N ILE A 82 -8.06 1.71 -11.78
CA ILE A 82 -7.01 2.21 -10.90
C ILE A 82 -7.35 3.61 -10.35
N ARG A 83 -7.97 4.47 -11.18
CA ARG A 83 -8.42 5.80 -10.77
C ARG A 83 -9.50 5.73 -9.70
N LEU A 84 -10.49 4.86 -9.86
CA LEU A 84 -11.54 4.65 -8.86
C LEU A 84 -10.96 4.05 -7.56
N LEU A 85 -10.03 3.10 -7.70
CA LEU A 85 -9.32 2.46 -6.59
C LEU A 85 -8.51 3.46 -5.75
N PHE A 86 -7.80 4.40 -6.39
CA PHE A 86 -7.09 5.43 -5.64
C PHE A 86 -8.02 6.51 -5.13
N LEU A 87 -9.01 6.95 -5.92
CA LEU A 87 -9.96 8.00 -5.50
C LEU A 87 -10.67 7.61 -4.20
N LYS A 88 -11.19 6.38 -4.09
CA LYS A 88 -11.91 5.94 -2.88
C LYS A 88 -11.04 6.00 -1.61
N ASN A 89 -9.75 5.71 -1.73
CA ASN A 89 -8.81 5.73 -0.59
C ASN A 89 -8.30 7.15 -0.30
N ILE A 90 -8.09 7.96 -1.34
CA ILE A 90 -7.72 9.37 -1.18
C ILE A 90 -8.83 10.18 -0.50
N LEU A 91 -10.11 9.84 -0.73
CA LEU A 91 -11.23 10.47 -0.02
C LEU A 91 -11.15 10.25 1.51
N LYS A 92 -10.57 9.13 1.97
CA LYS A 92 -10.31 8.91 3.40
C LYS A 92 -9.24 9.87 3.92
N ILE A 93 -8.14 10.04 3.17
CA ILE A 93 -7.09 11.02 3.49
C ILE A 93 -7.67 12.44 3.56
N GLU A 94 -8.50 12.82 2.59
CA GLU A 94 -9.19 14.13 2.59
C GLU A 94 -9.99 14.32 3.89
N ASN A 95 -10.72 13.29 4.33
CA ASN A 95 -11.51 13.32 5.56
C ASN A 95 -10.63 13.37 6.82
N ILE A 96 -9.52 12.63 6.85
CA ILE A 96 -8.53 12.68 7.94
C ILE A 96 -8.03 14.11 8.09
N PHE A 97 -7.53 14.75 7.02
CA PHE A 97 -7.04 16.12 7.12
C PHE A 97 -8.13 17.12 7.50
N LYS A 98 -9.35 17.00 6.97
CA LYS A 98 -10.48 17.84 7.41
C LYS A 98 -10.71 17.73 8.91
N THR A 99 -10.68 16.51 9.44
CA THR A 99 -10.91 16.22 10.86
C THR A 99 -9.79 16.79 11.72
N LYS A 100 -8.54 16.41 11.42
CA LYS A 100 -7.36 16.78 12.22
C LYS A 100 -7.10 18.28 12.20
N ILE A 101 -7.20 18.92 11.03
CA ILE A 101 -7.03 20.37 10.94
C ILE A 101 -8.12 21.09 11.73
N SER A 102 -9.39 20.71 11.59
CA SER A 102 -10.47 21.34 12.34
C SER A 102 -10.25 21.19 13.86
N TYR A 103 -9.95 19.96 14.29
CA TYR A 103 -9.72 19.64 15.70
C TYR A 103 -8.58 20.44 16.31
N PHE A 104 -7.37 20.39 15.73
CA PHE A 104 -6.21 21.07 16.33
C PHE A 104 -6.28 22.59 16.20
N PHE A 105 -6.89 23.11 15.13
CA PHE A 105 -7.10 24.54 14.98
C PHE A 105 -8.06 25.07 16.05
N GLU A 106 -9.19 24.38 16.26
CA GLU A 106 -10.18 24.80 17.26
C GLU A 106 -9.71 24.53 18.70
N LYS A 107 -8.92 23.49 18.93
CA LYS A 107 -8.25 23.22 20.21
C LYS A 107 -7.32 24.35 20.62
N LYS A 108 -6.62 24.99 19.66
CA LYS A 108 -5.75 26.14 19.94
C LYS A 108 -6.54 27.44 20.12
N TYR A 109 -7.58 27.65 19.32
CA TYR A 109 -8.34 28.90 19.27
C TYR A 109 -9.78 28.76 19.81
N THR A 110 -9.90 28.31 21.06
CA THR A 110 -11.18 27.90 21.68
C THR A 110 -12.13 29.06 22.01
N THR A 111 -11.62 30.27 22.22
CA THR A 111 -12.40 31.42 22.72
C THR A 111 -12.82 32.40 21.64
N GLN A 112 -12.48 32.14 20.38
CA GLN A 112 -12.74 33.05 19.25
C GLN A 112 -13.78 32.45 18.31
N ASP A 113 -14.91 33.14 18.14
CA ASP A 113 -15.87 32.83 17.08
C ASP A 113 -15.23 33.08 15.71
N PHE A 114 -15.53 32.23 14.73
CA PHE A 114 -14.94 32.28 13.39
C PHE A 114 -13.41 32.41 13.41
N ASN A 115 -12.74 31.69 14.32
CA ASN A 115 -11.28 31.73 14.51
C ASN A 115 -10.47 31.59 13.20
N TYR A 116 -10.97 30.84 12.22
CA TYR A 116 -10.35 30.63 10.90
C TYR A 116 -10.48 31.82 9.94
N LEU A 117 -11.18 32.90 10.32
CA LEU A 117 -11.22 34.16 9.58
C LEU A 117 -10.23 35.19 10.14
N ASN A 118 -9.60 34.92 11.29
CA ASN A 118 -8.62 35.80 11.89
C ASN A 118 -7.22 35.53 11.33
N ILE A 119 -6.69 36.47 10.56
CA ILE A 119 -5.36 36.36 9.93
C ILE A 119 -4.22 36.16 10.94
N ASN A 120 -4.40 36.58 12.20
CA ASN A 120 -3.39 36.43 13.25
C ASN A 120 -3.33 35.01 13.83
N ASN A 121 -4.29 34.14 13.50
CA ASN A 121 -4.31 32.74 13.91
C ASN A 121 -3.53 31.82 12.93
N TYR A 122 -2.78 32.43 12.00
CA TYR A 122 -2.02 31.75 10.96
C TYR A 122 -0.54 32.11 11.03
N ASN A 123 0.29 31.33 10.35
CA ASN A 123 1.73 31.53 10.33
C ASN A 123 2.11 32.89 9.71
N ASP A 124 2.82 33.72 10.48
CA ASP A 124 3.29 35.04 10.05
C ASP A 124 4.10 35.00 8.75
N ALA A 125 4.91 33.96 8.54
CA ALA A 125 5.72 33.81 7.34
C ALA A 125 4.91 33.47 6.08
N LYS A 126 3.62 33.14 6.22
CA LYS A 126 2.71 32.74 5.14
C LYS A 126 1.42 33.55 5.12
N LYS A 127 1.45 34.81 5.58
CA LYS A 127 0.26 35.69 5.63
C LYS A 127 -0.44 35.88 4.30
N GLU A 128 0.30 35.95 3.19
CA GLU A 128 -0.33 36.07 1.86
C GLU A 128 -1.16 34.83 1.50
N ASP A 129 -0.64 33.64 1.78
CA ASP A 129 -1.35 32.38 1.56
C ASP A 129 -2.54 32.24 2.52
N ALA A 130 -2.37 32.63 3.79
CA ALA A 130 -3.45 32.68 4.76
C ALA A 130 -4.58 33.62 4.34
N ALA A 131 -4.26 34.81 3.80
CA ALA A 131 -5.26 35.74 3.27
C ALA A 131 -6.06 35.13 2.11
N ARG A 132 -5.41 34.39 1.21
CA ARG A 132 -6.09 33.64 0.13
C ARG A 132 -7.01 32.56 0.71
N VAL A 133 -6.55 31.80 1.70
CA VAL A 133 -7.36 30.78 2.38
C VAL A 133 -8.60 31.40 3.01
N ILE A 134 -8.46 32.51 3.73
CA ILE A 134 -9.57 33.23 4.36
C ILE A 134 -10.57 33.73 3.30
N ALA A 135 -10.09 34.27 2.19
CA ALA A 135 -10.95 34.71 1.10
C ALA A 135 -11.74 33.54 0.47
N GLU A 136 -11.09 32.41 0.24
CA GLU A 136 -11.74 31.19 -0.27
C GLU A 136 -12.78 30.64 0.72
N ILE A 137 -12.45 30.57 2.01
CA ILE A 137 -13.40 30.16 3.04
C ILE A 137 -14.61 31.10 3.08
N SER A 138 -14.37 32.42 2.99
CA SER A 138 -15.45 33.42 2.96
C SER A 138 -16.36 33.24 1.75
N ASN A 139 -15.79 32.91 0.58
CA ASN A 139 -16.55 32.58 -0.62
C ASN A 139 -17.37 31.30 -0.44
N VAL A 140 -16.80 30.26 0.18
CA VAL A 140 -17.53 29.01 0.47
C VAL A 140 -18.71 29.28 1.40
N ILE A 141 -18.53 30.08 2.46
CA ILE A 141 -19.61 30.47 3.37
C ILE A 141 -20.69 31.24 2.61
N LYS A 142 -20.30 32.25 1.84
CA LYS A 142 -21.24 33.05 1.03
C LYS A 142 -22.05 32.19 0.07
N ASN A 143 -21.40 31.29 -0.66
CA ASN A 143 -22.06 30.38 -1.61
C ASN A 143 -22.98 29.40 -0.88
N SER A 144 -22.57 28.90 0.28
CA SER A 144 -23.38 28.00 1.11
C SER A 144 -24.63 28.67 1.69
N LEU A 145 -24.62 29.99 1.86
CA LEU A 145 -25.79 30.76 2.30
C LEU A 145 -26.72 31.16 1.15
N SER A 146 -26.34 30.90 -0.10
CA SER A 146 -27.20 31.18 -1.25
C SER A 146 -28.40 30.23 -1.29
N GLN A 147 -29.58 30.75 -1.65
CA GLN A 147 -30.83 29.96 -1.68
C GLN A 147 -30.80 28.77 -2.67
N ASN A 148 -29.84 28.75 -3.59
CA ASN A 148 -29.72 27.74 -4.64
C ASN A 148 -28.80 26.56 -4.25
N TYR A 149 -28.17 26.59 -3.08
CA TYR A 149 -27.22 25.55 -2.67
C TYR A 149 -27.79 24.61 -1.60
N SER A 150 -28.23 23.42 -2.02
CA SER A 150 -28.86 22.42 -1.14
C SER A 150 -27.93 21.89 -0.04
N GLY A 151 -26.61 21.92 -0.27
CA GLY A 151 -25.59 21.47 0.70
C GLY A 151 -25.31 22.46 1.84
N GLY A 152 -25.87 23.68 1.79
CA GLY A 152 -25.56 24.76 2.73
C GLY A 152 -26.47 24.83 3.97
N LYS A 153 -27.48 23.96 4.07
CA LYS A 153 -28.49 24.01 5.13
C LYS A 153 -27.88 23.92 6.53
N GLN A 154 -26.85 23.09 6.71
CA GLN A 154 -26.15 22.95 7.98
C GLN A 154 -25.40 24.23 8.35
N ILE A 155 -24.71 24.85 7.39
CA ILE A 155 -24.02 26.14 7.61
C ILE A 155 -25.03 27.22 7.99
N GLN A 156 -26.15 27.30 7.26
CA GLN A 156 -27.20 28.26 7.54
C GLN A 156 -27.82 28.04 8.94
N HIS A 157 -28.07 26.80 9.34
CA HIS A 157 -28.58 26.45 10.66
C HIS A 157 -27.63 26.92 11.77
N TYR A 158 -26.33 26.62 11.65
CA TYR A 158 -25.33 27.02 12.64
C TYR A 158 -25.21 28.54 12.77
N ILE A 159 -25.12 29.25 11.64
CA ILE A 159 -25.05 30.72 11.65
C ILE A 159 -26.33 31.34 12.23
N ASN A 160 -27.51 30.84 11.87
CA ASN A 160 -28.77 31.43 12.30
C ASN A 160 -29.06 31.17 13.78
N ILE A 161 -28.81 29.96 14.27
CA ILE A 161 -29.15 29.52 15.63
C ILE A 161 -28.01 29.74 16.61
N HIS A 162 -26.81 29.25 16.28
CA HIS A 162 -25.66 29.28 17.19
C HIS A 162 -24.83 30.57 17.08
N LYS A 163 -25.11 31.43 16.09
CA LYS A 163 -24.38 32.69 15.82
C LYS A 163 -22.88 32.52 15.59
N ASN A 164 -22.44 31.28 15.38
CA ASN A 164 -21.08 30.88 15.10
C ASN A 164 -21.11 29.71 14.12
N LEU A 165 -20.04 29.54 13.35
CA LEU A 165 -19.84 28.41 12.45
C LEU A 165 -18.51 27.74 12.78
N PRO A 166 -18.51 26.62 13.52
CA PRO A 166 -17.29 25.87 13.80
C PRO A 166 -16.63 25.33 12.53
N LEU A 167 -15.30 25.22 12.56
CA LEU A 167 -14.49 24.74 11.45
C LEU A 167 -14.82 23.27 11.12
N TRP A 168 -15.11 22.42 12.10
CA TRP A 168 -15.54 21.03 11.83
C TRP A 168 -16.86 20.96 11.04
N VAL A 169 -17.76 21.94 11.18
CA VAL A 169 -19.00 22.02 10.38
C VAL A 169 -18.70 22.52 8.97
N LEU A 170 -17.90 23.58 8.87
CA LEU A 170 -17.50 24.21 7.62
C LEU A 170 -16.65 23.28 6.75
N SER A 171 -15.76 22.48 7.35
CA SER A 171 -14.79 21.62 6.66
C SER A 171 -15.44 20.66 5.66
N LYS A 172 -16.70 20.28 5.88
CA LYS A 172 -17.49 19.45 4.96
C LYS A 172 -17.70 20.09 3.59
N GLN A 173 -17.79 21.43 3.53
CA GLN A 173 -17.96 22.20 2.29
C GLN A 173 -16.64 22.64 1.66
N LEU A 174 -15.52 22.49 2.39
CA LEU A 174 -14.20 22.79 1.85
C LEU A 174 -13.76 21.70 0.88
N THR A 175 -13.17 22.08 -0.25
CA THR A 175 -12.51 21.13 -1.15
C THR A 175 -11.19 20.65 -0.56
N PHE A 176 -10.65 19.53 -1.04
CA PHE A 176 -9.31 19.10 -0.61
C PHE A 176 -8.22 20.12 -0.96
N GLY A 177 -8.39 20.88 -2.04
CA GLY A 177 -7.53 22.02 -2.37
C GLY A 177 -7.55 23.10 -1.27
N ASN A 178 -8.74 23.48 -0.77
CA ASN A 178 -8.84 24.42 0.34
C ASN A 178 -8.14 23.89 1.59
N ILE A 179 -8.29 22.61 1.89
CA ILE A 179 -7.63 21.93 3.01
C ILE A 179 -6.10 21.90 2.85
N SER A 180 -5.59 21.69 1.63
CA SER A 180 -4.16 21.74 1.33
C SER A 180 -3.56 23.14 1.57
N TYR A 181 -4.24 24.19 1.13
CA TYR A 181 -3.82 25.57 1.38
C TYR A 181 -3.96 25.96 2.85
N LEU A 182 -5.05 25.51 3.50
CA LEU A 182 -5.27 25.72 4.92
C LEU A 182 -4.13 25.10 5.72
N TYR A 183 -3.84 23.80 5.54
CA TYR A 183 -2.71 23.12 6.18
C TYR A 183 -1.41 23.88 6.00
N SER A 184 -1.11 24.29 4.76
CA SER A 184 0.11 25.02 4.43
C SER A 184 0.25 26.33 5.21
N SER A 185 -0.86 26.96 5.58
CA SER A 185 -0.92 28.29 6.22
C SER A 185 -0.99 28.22 7.75
N LEU A 186 -1.21 27.04 8.33
CA LEU A 186 -1.25 26.81 9.77
C LEU A 186 0.08 27.20 10.43
N GLU A 187 0.03 27.56 11.70
CA GLU A 187 1.22 27.67 12.52
C GLU A 187 1.92 26.32 12.67
N LYS A 188 3.24 26.37 12.88
CA LYS A 188 4.10 25.18 12.90
C LYS A 188 3.73 24.20 14.03
N ASP A 189 3.29 24.70 15.17
CA ASP A 189 2.90 23.86 16.30
C ASP A 189 1.62 23.07 16.01
N ILE A 190 0.62 23.68 15.35
CA ILE A 190 -0.57 22.95 14.87
C ILE A 190 -0.17 21.88 13.84
N GLN A 191 0.70 22.23 12.87
CA GLN A 191 1.19 21.25 11.88
C GLN A 191 1.89 20.07 12.56
N LYS A 192 2.70 20.35 13.58
CA LYS A 192 3.40 19.35 14.37
C LYS A 192 2.44 18.44 15.14
N GLU A 193 1.41 18.98 15.79
CA GLU A 193 0.40 18.17 16.47
C GLU A 193 -0.32 17.22 15.49
N ILE A 194 -0.66 17.70 14.28
CA ILE A 194 -1.24 16.86 13.23
C ILE A 194 -0.27 15.74 12.81
N CYS A 195 0.99 16.07 12.53
CA CYS A 195 1.99 15.08 12.12
C CYS A 195 2.24 14.02 13.21
N ASN A 196 2.29 14.43 14.48
CA ASN A 196 2.47 13.53 15.61
C ASN A 196 1.28 12.57 15.74
N GLU A 197 0.05 13.06 15.64
CA GLU A 197 -1.12 12.18 15.76
C GLU A 197 -1.18 11.16 14.62
N ILE A 198 -0.84 11.56 13.37
CA ILE A 198 -0.74 10.63 12.24
C ILE A 198 0.36 9.59 12.49
N ALA A 199 1.51 10.00 13.02
CA ALA A 199 2.60 9.08 13.34
C ALA A 199 2.21 8.08 14.45
N GLU A 200 1.51 8.54 15.48
CA GLU A 200 1.00 7.69 16.56
C GLU A 200 -0.08 6.71 16.07
N GLU A 201 -0.99 7.15 15.20
CA GLU A 201 -1.99 6.29 14.57
C GLU A 201 -1.32 5.23 13.70
N PHE A 202 -0.32 5.60 12.91
CA PHE A 202 0.47 4.65 12.12
C PHE A 202 1.22 3.67 13.01
N GLU A 203 1.87 4.12 14.08
CA GLU A 203 2.61 3.25 15.01
C GLU A 203 1.68 2.25 15.69
N LYS A 204 0.47 2.67 16.10
CA LYS A 204 -0.55 1.77 16.67
C LYS A 204 -1.03 0.73 15.65
N GLU A 205 -1.24 1.16 14.41
CA GLU A 205 -1.80 0.30 13.36
C GLU A 205 -0.73 -0.68 12.83
N TYR A 206 0.50 -0.23 12.64
CA TYR A 206 1.57 -0.98 11.97
C TYR A 206 2.68 -1.47 12.87
N GLU A 207 2.68 -1.12 14.16
CA GLU A 207 3.73 -1.47 15.14
C GLU A 207 5.13 -0.99 14.70
N LYS A 208 5.18 0.10 13.92
CA LYS A 208 6.41 0.69 13.38
C LYS A 208 6.41 2.19 13.67
N SER A 209 7.43 2.65 14.39
CA SER A 209 7.57 4.07 14.68
C SER A 209 8.04 4.83 13.44
N VAL A 210 7.46 6.00 13.19
CA VAL A 210 7.75 6.83 12.03
C VAL A 210 7.88 8.28 12.44
N ILE A 211 8.78 9.02 11.79
CA ILE A 211 8.94 10.45 12.01
C ILE A 211 8.42 11.18 10.78
N ILE A 212 7.46 12.07 11.00
CA ILE A 212 6.80 12.84 9.95
C ILE A 212 7.15 14.31 10.11
N ASP A 213 7.94 14.83 9.16
CA ASP A 213 8.27 16.26 9.07
C ASP A 213 7.10 17.06 8.45
N GLU A 214 6.83 18.25 8.99
CA GLU A 214 5.69 19.09 8.60
C GLU A 214 5.81 19.57 7.14
N LYS A 215 7.03 19.85 6.68
CA LYS A 215 7.28 20.25 5.30
C LYS A 215 7.15 19.08 4.33
N ASN A 216 7.54 17.88 4.74
CA ASN A 216 7.28 16.65 3.99
C ASN A 216 5.76 16.40 3.88
N MET A 217 5.02 16.55 4.98
CA MET A 217 3.57 16.40 5.02
C MET A 217 2.86 17.43 4.11
N GLU A 218 3.30 18.69 4.11
CA GLU A 218 2.79 19.72 3.19
C GLU A 218 2.94 19.29 1.71
N GLN A 219 4.08 18.67 1.37
CA GLN A 219 4.32 18.17 0.01
C GLN A 219 3.45 16.94 -0.31
N ILE A 220 3.30 16.01 0.63
CA ILE A 220 2.42 14.84 0.51
C ILE A 220 0.99 15.28 0.21
N ILE A 221 0.44 16.21 1.00
CA ILE A 221 -0.93 16.72 0.80
C ILE A 221 -1.09 17.33 -0.59
N LYS A 222 -0.12 18.13 -1.05
CA LYS A 222 -0.14 18.75 -2.38
C LYS A 222 -0.09 17.71 -3.51
N PHE A 223 0.75 16.69 -3.36
CA PHE A 223 0.85 15.59 -4.33
C PHE A 223 -0.45 14.78 -4.40
N ILE A 224 -1.00 14.37 -3.25
CA ILE A 224 -2.26 13.63 -3.21
C ILE A 224 -3.43 14.48 -3.72
N ASN A 225 -3.47 15.78 -3.43
CA ASN A 225 -4.50 16.67 -3.96
C ASN A 225 -4.45 16.79 -5.49
N ALA A 226 -3.26 16.82 -6.08
CA ALA A 226 -3.11 16.81 -7.54
C ALA A 226 -3.64 15.50 -8.15
N ILE A 227 -3.25 14.34 -7.59
CA ILE A 227 -3.77 13.04 -8.03
C ILE A 227 -5.29 12.94 -7.85
N ARG A 228 -5.81 13.39 -6.70
CA ARG A 228 -7.25 13.46 -6.41
C ARG A 228 -8.00 14.22 -7.49
N ASN A 229 -7.49 15.38 -7.88
CA ASN A 229 -8.12 16.20 -8.91
C ASN A 229 -8.08 15.52 -10.28
N MET A 230 -6.95 14.92 -10.66
CA MET A 230 -6.88 14.12 -11.88
C MET A 230 -7.91 12.99 -11.86
N CYS A 231 -8.05 12.28 -10.74
CA CYS A 231 -9.05 11.24 -10.60
C CYS A 231 -10.48 11.78 -10.75
N ALA A 232 -10.80 12.92 -10.13
CA ALA A 232 -12.12 13.53 -10.18
C ALA A 232 -12.46 14.15 -11.56
N HIS A 233 -11.46 14.57 -12.32
CA HIS A 233 -11.62 15.15 -13.66
C HIS A 233 -11.56 14.12 -14.79
N ASN A 234 -11.52 12.82 -14.46
CA ASN A 234 -11.42 11.74 -15.44
C ASN A 234 -10.14 11.83 -16.29
N ASP A 235 -9.05 12.36 -15.71
CA ASP A 235 -7.74 12.43 -16.36
C ASP A 235 -7.06 11.06 -16.31
N ARG A 236 -6.13 10.85 -17.25
CA ARG A 236 -5.27 9.67 -17.33
C ARG A 236 -4.24 9.68 -16.21
N ILE A 237 -4.17 8.62 -15.40
CA ILE A 237 -3.28 8.58 -14.23
C ILE A 237 -2.15 7.57 -14.34
N TYR A 238 -2.27 6.49 -15.13
CA TYR A 238 -1.31 5.39 -15.09
C TYR A 238 0.11 5.83 -15.43
N ASN A 239 0.30 6.84 -16.29
CA ASN A 239 1.61 7.41 -16.63
C ASN A 239 1.82 8.83 -16.10
N VAL A 240 1.13 9.18 -15.01
CA VAL A 240 1.29 10.49 -14.39
C VAL A 240 2.72 10.67 -13.88
N LEU A 241 3.26 11.87 -14.12
CA LEU A 241 4.51 12.33 -13.52
C LEU A 241 4.33 13.77 -13.04
N ILE A 242 4.10 13.96 -11.74
CA ILE A 242 3.85 15.29 -11.18
C ILE A 242 5.19 16.02 -10.99
N ARG A 243 5.28 17.23 -11.56
CA ARG A 243 6.44 18.10 -11.41
C ARG A 243 6.02 19.44 -10.82
N LYS A 244 6.81 19.95 -9.88
CA LYS A 244 6.67 21.30 -9.33
C LYS A 244 7.84 22.15 -9.81
N ASN A 245 7.55 23.21 -10.57
CA ASN A 245 8.56 24.07 -11.20
C ASN A 245 9.60 23.26 -12.00
N GLY A 246 9.15 22.27 -12.77
CA GLY A 246 10.00 21.38 -13.57
C GLY A 246 10.66 20.22 -12.82
N ASN A 247 10.67 20.25 -11.48
CA ASN A 247 11.36 19.26 -10.65
C ASN A 247 10.41 18.27 -9.98
N ILE A 248 10.91 17.06 -9.71
CA ILE A 248 10.20 16.08 -8.88
C ILE A 248 10.11 16.63 -7.44
N PRO A 249 8.92 16.60 -6.81
CA PRO A 249 8.77 16.95 -5.39
C PRO A 249 9.73 16.15 -4.51
N LYS A 250 10.31 16.81 -3.49
CA LYS A 250 11.23 16.17 -2.55
C LYS A 250 10.45 15.55 -1.39
N ILE A 251 9.60 14.58 -1.72
CA ILE A 251 8.84 13.79 -0.76
C ILE A 251 9.68 12.61 -0.29
N GLN A 252 9.63 12.32 1.01
CA GLN A 252 10.25 11.15 1.62
C GLN A 252 9.17 10.21 2.16
N HIS A 253 9.31 8.92 1.86
CA HIS A 253 8.48 7.87 2.45
C HIS A 253 9.08 7.51 3.81
N SER A 254 8.55 8.08 4.89
CA SER A 254 9.07 7.90 6.25
C SER A 254 8.83 6.49 6.82
N HIS A 255 7.86 5.78 6.25
CA HIS A 255 7.36 4.49 6.73
C HIS A 255 7.79 3.30 5.85
N LEU A 256 8.40 3.55 4.70
CA LEU A 256 8.86 2.52 3.76
C LEU A 256 10.13 2.96 3.04
N ASN A 257 11.08 2.03 2.87
CA ASN A 257 12.32 2.30 2.15
C ASN A 257 12.09 2.29 0.62
N ASN A 258 11.56 3.39 0.09
CA ASN A 258 11.36 3.60 -1.33
C ASN A 258 11.74 5.02 -1.75
N ILE A 259 12.33 5.17 -2.93
CA ILE A 259 12.63 6.48 -3.51
C ILE A 259 11.36 7.03 -4.16
N PHE A 260 10.99 8.26 -3.79
CA PHE A 260 9.85 8.94 -4.38
C PHE A 260 10.11 9.30 -5.84
N ASN A 261 9.24 8.84 -6.75
CA ASN A 261 9.38 9.03 -8.20
C ASN A 261 8.26 9.87 -8.83
N SER A 262 7.31 10.35 -8.02
CA SER A 262 6.13 11.12 -8.43
C SER A 262 5.21 10.41 -9.41
N ARG A 263 5.10 9.09 -9.30
CA ARG A 263 4.21 8.24 -10.09
C ARG A 263 3.11 7.63 -9.22
N ILE A 264 2.19 6.87 -9.82
CA ILE A 264 1.05 6.29 -9.07
C ILE A 264 1.48 5.30 -7.99
N PHE A 265 2.65 4.66 -8.12
CA PHE A 265 3.16 3.79 -7.06
C PHE A 265 3.44 4.55 -5.76
N ASP A 266 3.86 5.80 -5.84
CA ASP A 266 4.05 6.65 -4.65
C ASP A 266 2.72 6.96 -3.96
N VAL A 267 1.60 6.99 -4.70
CA VAL A 267 0.26 7.15 -4.13
C VAL A 267 -0.06 5.94 -3.27
N LEU A 268 0.19 4.72 -3.75
CA LEU A 268 0.00 3.49 -2.96
C LEU A 268 0.80 3.53 -1.66
N ILE A 269 2.08 3.91 -1.74
CA ILE A 269 2.95 4.01 -0.57
C ILE A 269 2.41 5.05 0.40
N ILE A 270 2.08 6.26 -0.08
CA ILE A 270 1.53 7.32 0.77
C ILE A 270 0.22 6.88 1.43
N LEU A 271 -0.68 6.18 0.73
CA LEU A 271 -1.94 5.71 1.29
C LEU A 271 -1.73 4.85 2.55
N LYS A 272 -0.69 3.99 2.55
CA LYS A 272 -0.33 3.15 3.70
C LYS A 272 -0.10 3.95 4.99
N LEU A 273 0.37 5.20 4.88
CA LEU A 273 0.62 6.06 6.03
C LEU A 273 -0.68 6.44 6.78
N PHE A 274 -1.84 6.40 6.10
CA PHE A 274 -3.09 6.97 6.61
C PHE A 274 -4.22 5.96 6.81
N ILE A 275 -4.15 4.79 6.19
CA ILE A 275 -5.25 3.81 6.20
C ILE A 275 -4.89 2.58 7.02
N THR A 276 -5.90 1.86 7.51
CA THR A 276 -5.68 0.67 8.35
C THR A 276 -5.04 -0.48 7.57
N LYS A 277 -4.46 -1.46 8.27
CA LYS A 277 -3.90 -2.68 7.67
C LYS A 277 -4.93 -3.41 6.81
N GLU A 278 -6.18 -3.52 7.28
CA GLU A 278 -7.27 -4.17 6.56
C GLU A 278 -7.64 -3.41 5.27
N GLU A 279 -7.75 -2.09 5.36
CA GLU A 279 -8.04 -1.23 4.21
C GLU A 279 -6.91 -1.27 3.19
N PHE A 280 -5.66 -1.28 3.66
CA PHE A 280 -4.48 -1.39 2.83
C PHE A 280 -4.41 -2.76 2.16
N TYR A 281 -4.66 -3.86 2.88
CA TYR A 281 -4.73 -5.19 2.28
C TYR A 281 -5.77 -5.26 1.15
N THR A 282 -6.97 -4.74 1.40
CA THR A 282 -8.04 -4.67 0.38
C THR A 282 -7.59 -3.89 -0.86
N LEU A 283 -6.93 -2.74 -0.67
CA LEU A 283 -6.33 -1.95 -1.75
C LEU A 283 -5.29 -2.75 -2.55
N LEU A 284 -4.40 -3.49 -1.88
CA LEU A 284 -3.38 -4.32 -2.53
C LEU A 284 -4.01 -5.46 -3.34
N THR A 285 -5.02 -6.15 -2.80
CA THR A 285 -5.71 -7.25 -3.48
C THR A 285 -6.43 -6.76 -4.74
N GLU A 286 -7.12 -5.62 -4.67
CA GLU A 286 -7.79 -5.02 -5.83
C GLU A 286 -6.79 -4.54 -6.88
N LEU A 287 -5.69 -3.92 -6.47
CA LEU A 287 -4.60 -3.53 -7.38
C LEU A 287 -4.02 -4.77 -8.07
N GLU A 288 -3.71 -5.83 -7.32
CA GLU A 288 -3.18 -7.08 -7.85
C GLU A 288 -4.14 -7.72 -8.86
N LYS A 289 -5.44 -7.74 -8.57
CA LYS A 289 -6.45 -8.25 -9.50
C LYS A 289 -6.42 -7.49 -10.82
N ASN A 290 -6.36 -6.15 -10.77
CA ASN A 290 -6.28 -5.31 -11.96
C ASN A 290 -4.99 -5.55 -12.75
N LEU A 291 -3.85 -5.65 -12.07
CA LEU A 291 -2.55 -5.94 -12.70
C LEU A 291 -2.51 -7.34 -13.34
N LYS A 292 -3.03 -8.37 -12.66
CA LYS A 292 -3.12 -9.74 -13.21
C LYS A 292 -4.02 -9.82 -14.43
N ASN A 293 -5.13 -9.08 -14.45
CA ASN A 293 -5.99 -9.01 -15.62
C ASN A 293 -5.26 -8.38 -16.81
N LEU A 294 -4.49 -7.33 -16.55
CA LEU A 294 -3.67 -6.67 -17.57
C LEU A 294 -2.56 -7.59 -18.11
N GLU A 295 -1.88 -8.31 -17.22
CA GLU A 295 -0.81 -9.26 -17.55
C GLU A 295 -1.30 -10.43 -18.41
N LYS A 296 -2.55 -10.89 -18.21
CA LYS A 296 -3.15 -11.95 -19.03
C LYS A 296 -3.45 -11.50 -20.46
N LEU A 297 -3.72 -10.21 -20.65
CA LEU A 297 -4.18 -9.66 -21.92
C LEU A 297 -3.02 -9.14 -22.79
N TYR A 298 -1.94 -8.66 -22.17
CA TYR A 298 -0.77 -8.16 -22.89
C TYR A 298 0.41 -9.12 -22.86
N ASN A 299 1.24 -9.05 -23.90
CA ASN A 299 2.55 -9.70 -23.87
C ASN A 299 3.49 -9.03 -22.83
N SER A 300 4.53 -9.75 -22.44
CA SER A 300 5.45 -9.32 -21.37
C SER A 300 6.18 -7.99 -21.67
N ASN A 301 6.35 -7.61 -22.94
CA ASN A 301 6.99 -6.36 -23.33
C ASN A 301 6.06 -5.16 -23.08
N VAL A 302 4.83 -5.21 -23.60
CA VAL A 302 3.83 -4.14 -23.42
C VAL A 302 3.47 -3.99 -21.94
N PHE A 303 3.24 -5.11 -21.25
CA PHE A 303 2.97 -5.09 -19.81
C PHE A 303 4.13 -4.47 -19.02
N GLY A 304 5.38 -4.82 -19.35
CA GLY A 304 6.57 -4.23 -18.73
C GLY A 304 6.69 -2.71 -18.95
N LYS A 305 6.40 -2.23 -20.16
CA LYS A 305 6.36 -0.78 -20.47
C LYS A 305 5.29 -0.06 -19.64
N ILE A 306 4.08 -0.64 -19.53
CA ILE A 306 3.01 -0.07 -18.73
C ILE A 306 3.42 0.00 -17.24
N LEU A 307 3.99 -1.07 -16.68
CA LEU A 307 4.49 -1.08 -15.30
C LEU A 307 5.56 -0.01 -15.05
N ASN A 308 6.47 0.21 -16.00
CA ASN A 308 7.46 1.27 -15.89
C ASN A 308 6.81 2.66 -15.83
N GLU A 309 5.74 2.88 -16.61
CA GLU A 309 5.01 4.14 -16.58
C GLU A 309 4.17 4.33 -15.31
N THR A 310 3.64 3.26 -14.72
CA THR A 310 3.00 3.34 -13.40
C THR A 310 4.01 3.56 -12.27
N GLY A 311 5.28 3.26 -12.52
CA GLY A 311 6.32 3.25 -11.49
C GLY A 311 6.16 2.09 -10.51
N ILE A 312 5.29 1.11 -10.80
CA ILE A 312 5.10 -0.09 -9.99
C ILE A 312 6.20 -1.08 -10.38
N PRO A 313 7.20 -1.33 -9.51
CA PRO A 313 8.27 -2.25 -9.85
C PRO A 313 7.76 -3.70 -9.85
N LYS A 314 8.44 -4.61 -10.55
CA LYS A 314 8.02 -6.02 -10.61
C LYS A 314 7.89 -6.67 -9.22
N ASN A 315 8.73 -6.25 -8.28
CA ASN A 315 8.74 -6.69 -6.89
C ASN A 315 7.99 -5.72 -5.95
N TRP A 316 7.00 -4.97 -6.45
CA TRP A 316 6.25 -3.97 -5.67
C TRP A 316 5.68 -4.52 -4.36
N LYS A 317 5.26 -5.79 -4.36
CA LYS A 317 4.79 -6.49 -3.16
C LYS A 317 5.84 -6.52 -2.05
N ASN A 318 7.12 -6.67 -2.38
CA ASN A 318 8.19 -6.68 -1.39
C ASN A 318 8.41 -5.30 -0.75
N ILE A 319 8.07 -4.23 -1.48
CA ILE A 319 8.25 -2.84 -1.00
C ILE A 319 7.11 -2.48 -0.05
N VAL A 320 5.88 -2.90 -0.36
CA VAL A 320 4.69 -2.58 0.44
C VAL A 320 4.39 -3.64 1.51
N GLY A 321 4.98 -4.83 1.35
CA GLY A 321 4.80 -6.03 2.14
C GLY A 321 5.44 -5.94 3.51
N ASP A 322 4.82 -5.13 4.37
CA ASP A 322 4.75 -5.43 5.81
C ASP A 322 3.48 -6.25 6.12
N VAL A 323 2.70 -6.60 5.09
CA VAL A 323 1.37 -7.22 5.18
C VAL A 323 1.45 -8.73 5.06
N LEU A 324 2.53 -9.32 5.60
CA LEU A 324 2.49 -10.73 5.93
C LEU A 324 1.93 -10.82 7.32
N PHE A 325 0.68 -11.27 7.39
CA PHE A 325 0.11 -11.72 8.65
C PHE A 325 0.88 -12.98 9.06
N TRP A 326 1.97 -12.76 9.79
CA TRP A 326 2.64 -13.82 10.51
C TRP A 326 2.19 -13.78 11.96
N GLU A 327 1.75 -14.92 12.46
CA GLU A 327 1.33 -15.06 13.84
C GLU A 327 2.15 -16.15 14.50
N LYS A 328 2.63 -15.85 15.71
CA LYS A 328 3.23 -16.84 16.59
C LYS A 328 2.12 -17.77 17.08
N ILE A 329 2.15 -19.03 16.65
CA ILE A 329 1.16 -20.03 17.03
C ILE A 329 1.48 -20.60 18.41
N TYR A 330 2.76 -20.87 18.70
CA TYR A 330 3.21 -21.38 20.00
C TYR A 330 4.72 -21.20 20.21
N GLU A 331 5.17 -21.28 21.46
CA GLU A 331 6.56 -21.28 21.93
C GLU A 331 6.82 -22.41 22.92
N THR A 332 7.64 -23.37 22.53
CA THR A 332 8.01 -24.47 23.41
C THR A 332 9.38 -24.23 24.02
N THR A 333 9.47 -24.13 25.34
CA THR A 333 10.76 -24.17 26.05
C THR A 333 11.03 -25.60 26.52
N LEU A 334 12.03 -26.26 25.95
CA LEU A 334 12.48 -27.59 26.35
C LEU A 334 13.70 -27.42 27.26
N SER A 335 13.52 -27.66 28.57
CA SER A 335 14.63 -27.70 29.52
C SER A 335 15.15 -29.13 29.70
N LEU A 336 16.15 -29.51 28.93
CA LEU A 336 16.96 -30.71 29.18
C LEU A 336 18.42 -30.32 28.94
N GLU A 337 19.07 -29.79 29.99
CA GLU A 337 20.50 -29.40 30.00
C GLU A 337 20.92 -28.35 28.94
N GLY A 338 20.06 -27.36 28.75
CA GLY A 338 20.25 -26.16 27.94
C GLY A 338 18.88 -25.49 27.76
N GLU A 339 18.81 -24.16 27.80
CA GLU A 339 17.55 -23.48 27.49
C GLU A 339 17.38 -23.47 25.96
N GLN A 340 16.60 -24.42 25.43
CA GLN A 340 16.17 -24.41 24.04
C GLN A 340 14.73 -23.89 23.95
N GLN A 341 14.54 -22.81 23.21
CA GLN A 341 13.24 -22.22 22.93
C GLN A 341 12.92 -22.46 21.45
N ILE A 342 11.78 -23.09 21.17
CA ILE A 342 11.31 -23.37 19.82
C ILE A 342 10.08 -22.50 19.58
N ILE A 343 10.14 -21.63 18.59
CA ILE A 343 9.06 -20.70 18.25
C ILE A 343 8.46 -21.11 16.92
N HIS A 344 7.15 -21.21 16.88
CA HIS A 344 6.42 -21.69 15.73
C HIS A 344 5.52 -20.59 15.19
N ILE A 345 5.73 -20.25 13.92
CA ILE A 345 5.12 -19.08 13.29
C ILE A 345 4.44 -19.53 12.01
N TYR A 346 3.19 -19.13 11.84
CA TYR A 346 2.45 -19.34 10.60
C TYR A 346 2.30 -18.04 9.85
N ILE A 347 2.48 -18.10 8.54
CA ILE A 347 2.34 -16.98 7.64
C ILE A 347 1.19 -17.27 6.69
N GLU A 348 0.18 -16.42 6.79
CA GLU A 348 -0.97 -16.39 5.90
C GLU A 348 -0.61 -15.57 4.65
N SER A 349 -0.07 -16.25 3.64
CA SER A 349 0.24 -15.78 2.29
C SER A 349 1.18 -14.61 2.09
N GLY A 350 2.30 -14.93 1.43
CA GLY A 350 2.66 -14.23 0.20
C GLY A 350 3.94 -14.78 -0.47
N ASN A 351 4.29 -14.20 -1.60
CA ASN A 351 5.14 -14.80 -2.64
C ASN A 351 6.59 -15.12 -2.20
N LYS A 352 7.23 -16.10 -2.86
CA LYS A 352 8.61 -16.60 -2.67
C LYS A 352 9.72 -15.64 -2.19
N ILE A 353 9.70 -14.35 -2.51
CA ILE A 353 10.74 -13.37 -2.09
C ILE A 353 10.51 -12.88 -0.63
N GLU A 354 9.30 -13.09 -0.12
CA GLU A 354 8.87 -12.78 1.24
C GLU A 354 9.45 -13.73 2.29
N LYS A 355 9.98 -14.89 1.87
CA LYS A 355 10.67 -15.82 2.76
C LYS A 355 11.84 -15.11 3.46
N GLU A 356 12.77 -14.50 2.73
CA GLU A 356 13.98 -13.91 3.33
C GLU A 356 13.72 -12.66 4.17
N VAL A 357 12.80 -11.78 3.74
CA VAL A 357 12.46 -10.56 4.49
C VAL A 357 11.73 -10.91 5.78
N THR A 358 10.74 -11.82 5.71
CA THR A 358 10.00 -12.23 6.91
C THR A 358 10.85 -13.02 7.89
N ILE A 359 11.80 -13.82 7.38
CA ILE A 359 12.83 -14.45 8.19
C ILE A 359 13.61 -13.41 8.99
N ASN A 360 14.10 -12.35 8.33
CA ASN A 360 14.92 -11.34 8.98
C ASN A 360 14.12 -10.57 10.03
N ASP A 361 12.87 -10.19 9.75
CA ASP A 361 11.99 -9.51 10.71
C ASP A 361 11.63 -10.40 11.91
N ILE A 362 11.38 -11.69 11.68
CA ILE A 362 11.18 -12.69 12.75
C ILE A 362 12.44 -12.79 13.59
N ILE A 363 13.62 -12.91 12.96
CA ILE A 363 14.91 -12.99 13.66
C ILE A 363 15.13 -11.75 14.51
N GLU A 364 14.92 -10.55 13.97
CA GLU A 364 15.08 -9.27 14.66
C GLU A 364 14.12 -9.14 15.85
N LYS A 365 12.85 -9.56 15.72
CA LYS A 365 11.90 -9.55 16.84
C LYS A 365 12.32 -10.45 18.01
N TYR A 366 12.97 -11.58 17.71
CA TYR A 366 13.47 -12.51 18.72
C TYR A 366 14.95 -12.29 19.05
N GLU A 367 15.54 -11.17 18.61
CA GLU A 367 16.90 -10.79 18.96
C GLU A 367 17.01 -10.20 20.36
N ASN A 368 17.33 -11.05 21.33
CA ASN A 368 18.00 -10.62 22.55
C ASN A 368 19.10 -11.63 22.94
N SER A 369 20.36 -11.22 22.73
CA SER A 369 21.62 -11.80 23.26
C SER A 369 22.16 -13.12 22.66
N LYS A 370 23.51 -13.23 22.72
CA LYS A 370 24.46 -14.25 22.23
C LYS A 370 23.97 -15.72 22.24
N ILE A 371 23.27 -16.15 21.19
CA ILE A 371 22.70 -17.49 21.06
C ILE A 371 22.84 -17.96 19.60
N GLU A 372 23.26 -19.21 19.36
CA GLU A 372 23.18 -19.84 18.04
C GLU A 372 21.73 -20.22 17.71
N ARG A 373 21.33 -20.04 16.44
CA ARG A 373 19.94 -20.19 15.99
C ARG A 373 19.87 -21.00 14.70
N PHE A 374 18.83 -21.82 14.58
CA PHE A 374 18.49 -22.55 13.36
C PHE A 374 17.05 -22.22 12.96
N LEU A 375 16.84 -21.88 11.69
CA LEU A 375 15.52 -21.57 11.16
C LEU A 375 15.13 -22.59 10.09
N CYS A 376 14.08 -23.35 10.37
CA CYS A 376 13.49 -24.31 9.45
C CYS A 376 12.18 -23.75 8.88
N ILE A 377 11.96 -23.95 7.58
CA ILE A 377 10.84 -23.33 6.86
C ILE A 377 10.13 -24.40 6.07
N HIS A 378 8.91 -24.68 6.45
CA HIS A 378 8.09 -25.71 5.87
C HIS A 378 6.97 -25.07 5.04
N ASN A 379 6.80 -25.61 3.83
CA ASN A 379 5.75 -25.19 2.93
C ASN A 379 4.48 -26.00 3.25
N ILE A 380 3.41 -25.33 3.70
CA ILE A 380 2.13 -25.99 4.00
C ILE A 380 1.29 -26.10 2.72
N ASN A 381 1.24 -25.05 1.90
CA ASN A 381 0.63 -25.03 0.57
C ASN A 381 1.14 -23.83 -0.27
N THR A 382 0.63 -23.65 -1.50
CA THR A 382 1.08 -22.60 -2.43
C THR A 382 1.08 -21.19 -1.87
N ASP A 383 0.22 -20.93 -0.87
CA ASP A 383 -0.07 -19.60 -0.34
C ASP A 383 0.09 -19.55 1.19
N SER A 384 0.74 -20.52 1.83
CA SER A 384 1.00 -20.46 3.27
C SER A 384 2.26 -21.21 3.69
N TYR A 385 2.95 -20.60 4.64
CA TYR A 385 4.25 -21.07 5.11
C TYR A 385 4.24 -21.20 6.63
N TYR A 386 4.99 -22.17 7.12
CA TYR A 386 5.24 -22.37 8.54
C TYR A 386 6.73 -22.32 8.82
N PHE A 387 7.08 -21.61 9.88
CA PHE A 387 8.46 -21.37 10.29
C PHE A 387 8.65 -21.94 11.68
N GLU A 388 9.71 -22.72 11.83
CA GLU A 388 10.19 -23.23 13.10
C GLU A 388 11.54 -22.56 13.40
N LEU A 389 11.55 -21.66 14.38
CA LEU A 389 12.76 -20.99 14.85
C LEU A 389 13.26 -21.69 16.11
N LYS A 390 14.45 -22.30 16.05
CA LYS A 390 15.14 -22.88 17.21
C LYS A 390 16.17 -21.91 17.76
N ILE A 391 16.02 -21.58 19.03
CA ILE A 391 16.92 -20.71 19.78
C ILE A 391 17.62 -21.57 20.83
N LEU A 392 18.95 -21.72 20.74
CA LEU A 392 19.76 -22.55 21.64
C LEU A 392 20.64 -21.69 22.55
N LYS A 393 20.27 -21.54 23.82
CA LYS A 393 21.09 -20.75 24.76
C LYS A 393 22.37 -21.50 25.13
N ILE A 394 23.48 -21.14 24.49
CA ILE A 394 24.80 -21.67 24.83
C ILE A 394 25.23 -21.05 26.16
N PHE A 395 25.22 -21.83 27.24
CA PHE A 395 25.82 -21.41 28.49
C PHE A 395 27.33 -21.33 28.33
N ASN A 396 27.86 -20.15 28.66
CA ASN A 396 29.27 -19.78 28.64
C ASN A 396 30.15 -20.85 29.33
N ARG A 397 30.73 -21.77 28.56
CA ARG A 397 31.95 -22.49 28.95
C ARG A 397 33.04 -22.10 27.96
N LYS A 398 34.12 -21.59 28.56
CA LYS A 398 35.34 -20.99 27.98
C LYS A 398 35.61 -21.33 26.51
N LYS A 399 35.91 -20.26 25.77
CA LYS A 399 36.22 -20.15 24.34
C LYS A 399 37.41 -20.98 23.81
N GLU A 400 37.92 -21.98 24.55
CA GLU A 400 39.20 -22.66 24.25
C GLU A 400 39.15 -24.20 24.17
N GLU A 401 38.00 -24.85 24.33
CA GLU A 401 37.91 -26.32 24.18
C GLU A 401 36.91 -26.75 23.10
N LEU A 402 37.11 -26.27 21.87
CA LEU A 402 36.56 -26.93 20.67
C LEU A 402 37.53 -28.04 20.24
N LYS A 403 37.51 -29.16 20.96
CA LYS A 403 37.97 -30.46 20.44
C LYS A 403 36.83 -31.46 20.57
N THR A 404 36.25 -31.78 19.40
CA THR A 404 35.48 -32.99 19.07
C THR A 404 34.98 -33.81 20.25
N PHE A 405 33.73 -33.58 20.67
CA PHE A 405 32.98 -34.58 21.43
C PHE A 405 32.31 -35.54 20.45
N SER A 406 32.88 -36.72 20.31
CA SER A 406 32.18 -37.90 19.80
C SER A 406 31.22 -38.40 20.89
N TYR A 407 29.93 -38.47 20.59
CA TYR A 407 28.94 -39.14 21.44
C TYR A 407 28.30 -40.28 20.65
N ASN A 408 28.53 -41.51 21.11
CA ASN A 408 27.84 -42.69 20.62
C ASN A 408 26.35 -42.59 21.00
N PHE A 409 25.49 -42.51 19.99
CA PHE A 409 24.03 -42.57 20.15
C PHE A 409 23.61 -44.03 20.38
N CYS A 410 23.02 -44.32 21.54
CA CYS A 410 22.43 -45.62 21.87
C CYS A 410 20.89 -45.58 21.75
N ASP A 411 20.29 -46.71 21.35
CA ASP A 411 18.88 -46.93 21.05
C ASP A 411 17.88 -46.60 22.19
N GLU A 412 18.35 -46.39 23.41
CA GLU A 412 17.51 -46.12 24.59
C GLU A 412 16.81 -44.74 24.55
N LYS A 413 17.35 -43.73 23.85
CA LYS A 413 16.68 -42.42 23.73
C LYS A 413 15.50 -42.40 22.76
N LYS A 414 15.39 -43.36 21.83
CA LYS A 414 14.23 -43.48 20.95
C LYS A 414 12.95 -43.78 21.73
N LYS A 415 13.09 -44.60 22.79
CA LYS A 415 12.03 -44.93 23.75
C LYS A 415 11.66 -43.73 24.63
N PHE A 416 12.65 -42.93 25.04
CA PHE A 416 12.42 -41.68 25.79
C PHE A 416 11.63 -40.64 24.99
N PHE A 417 11.86 -40.53 23.67
CA PHE A 417 11.09 -39.64 22.80
C PHE A 417 9.68 -40.17 22.52
N GLU A 418 9.50 -41.49 22.40
CA GLU A 418 8.16 -42.10 22.30
C GLU A 418 7.35 -41.96 23.60
N GLU A 419 7.97 -42.05 24.77
CA GLU A 419 7.32 -41.86 26.08
C GLU A 419 6.96 -40.38 26.37
N LYS A 420 7.57 -39.40 25.66
CA LYS A 420 7.30 -37.97 25.83
C LYS A 420 6.39 -37.34 24.78
N LYS A 421 5.83 -38.12 23.84
CA LYS A 421 4.80 -37.66 22.89
C LYS A 421 3.55 -37.09 23.58
N GLU A 422 3.37 -37.39 24.86
CA GLU A 422 2.28 -36.89 25.71
C GLU A 422 2.76 -35.95 26.84
N SER A 423 4.01 -35.48 26.82
CA SER A 423 4.50 -34.62 27.88
C SER A 423 3.81 -33.25 27.84
N ASN A 424 3.07 -32.93 28.91
CA ASN A 424 2.30 -31.71 29.12
C ASN A 424 3.09 -30.44 28.78
N PHE A 425 2.87 -29.91 27.58
CA PHE A 425 3.34 -28.59 27.18
C PHE A 425 2.31 -27.56 27.63
N LYS A 426 2.62 -26.80 28.68
CA LYS A 426 1.85 -25.62 29.07
C LYS A 426 1.99 -24.57 27.99
N GLU A 427 1.00 -24.42 27.12
CA GLU A 427 0.76 -23.18 26.38
C GLU A 427 -0.63 -23.17 25.75
N ILE A 428 -1.30 -22.02 25.83
CA ILE A 428 -2.67 -21.81 25.33
C ILE A 428 -2.55 -21.35 23.87
N PRO A 429 -3.16 -22.05 22.89
CA PRO A 429 -3.17 -21.62 21.50
C PRO A 429 -3.93 -20.30 21.30
N SER A 430 -3.61 -19.54 20.25
CA SER A 430 -4.38 -18.34 19.90
C SER A 430 -5.74 -18.68 19.28
N GLU A 431 -6.73 -17.79 19.42
CA GLU A 431 -8.07 -17.96 18.85
C GLU A 431 -8.04 -18.11 17.31
N LYS A 432 -7.04 -17.52 16.65
CA LYS A 432 -6.88 -17.64 15.19
C LYS A 432 -6.32 -19.01 14.78
N PHE A 433 -5.47 -19.65 15.61
CA PHE A 433 -5.04 -21.03 15.39
C PHE A 433 -6.21 -22.03 15.42
N GLU A 434 -7.19 -21.80 16.29
CA GLU A 434 -8.40 -22.62 16.34
C GLU A 434 -9.18 -22.52 15.02
N LYS A 435 -9.36 -21.30 14.49
CA LYS A 435 -9.99 -21.05 13.19
C LYS A 435 -9.22 -21.66 12.01
N ILE A 436 -7.88 -21.67 12.07
CA ILE A 436 -7.05 -22.34 11.05
C ILE A 436 -7.30 -23.85 11.09
N ALA A 437 -7.30 -24.47 12.27
CA ALA A 437 -7.58 -25.90 12.39
C ALA A 437 -8.99 -26.25 11.87
N GLU A 438 -9.99 -25.42 12.16
CA GLU A 438 -11.33 -25.52 11.59
C GLU A 438 -11.34 -25.48 10.06
N SER A 439 -10.54 -24.58 9.45
CA SER A 439 -10.45 -24.47 7.97
C SER A 439 -9.93 -25.75 7.30
N PHE A 440 -9.03 -26.47 7.97
CA PHE A 440 -8.52 -27.77 7.55
C PHE A 440 -9.40 -28.94 8.01
N LYS A 441 -10.51 -28.67 8.71
CA LYS A 441 -11.43 -29.66 9.29
C LYS A 441 -10.72 -30.66 10.22
N ILE A 442 -9.71 -30.21 10.95
CA ILE A 442 -8.97 -31.00 11.93
C ILE A 442 -8.97 -30.29 13.27
N THR A 443 -8.68 -31.00 14.36
CA THR A 443 -8.59 -30.33 15.66
C THR A 443 -7.31 -29.51 15.75
N PRO A 444 -7.27 -28.43 16.55
CA PRO A 444 -6.05 -27.67 16.81
C PRO A 444 -4.90 -28.57 17.31
N TYR A 445 -5.25 -29.62 18.05
CA TYR A 445 -4.32 -30.62 18.54
C TYR A 445 -3.74 -31.50 17.41
N ASP A 446 -4.56 -31.90 16.44
CA ASP A 446 -4.11 -32.69 15.29
C ASP A 446 -3.26 -31.85 14.33
N LEU A 447 -3.65 -30.59 14.06
CA LEU A 447 -2.84 -29.65 13.28
C LEU A 447 -1.46 -29.48 13.94
N LYS A 448 -1.43 -29.32 15.27
CA LYS A 448 -0.19 -29.25 16.05
C LYS A 448 0.67 -30.52 15.91
N LYS A 449 0.06 -31.71 16.02
CA LYS A 449 0.78 -32.98 15.84
C LYS A 449 1.35 -33.13 14.44
N ILE A 450 0.61 -32.74 13.41
CA ILE A 450 1.08 -32.79 12.01
C ILE A 450 2.30 -31.89 11.84
N LEU A 451 2.26 -30.66 12.37
CA LEU A 451 3.37 -29.71 12.29
C LEU A 451 4.63 -30.21 13.02
N ILE A 452 4.47 -30.82 14.20
CA ILE A 452 5.57 -31.43 14.96
C ILE A 452 6.16 -32.64 14.22
N LEU A 453 5.33 -33.51 13.66
CA LEU A 453 5.80 -34.70 12.92
C LEU A 453 6.58 -34.33 11.66
N ILE A 454 6.17 -33.26 10.97
CA ILE A 454 6.90 -32.72 9.82
C ILE A 454 8.31 -32.27 10.25
N SER A 455 8.43 -31.56 11.37
CA SER A 455 9.74 -31.08 11.84
C SER A 455 10.64 -32.18 12.38
N GLU A 456 10.11 -33.19 13.09
CA GLU A 456 10.88 -34.36 13.55
C GLU A 456 11.46 -35.17 12.38
N ARG A 457 10.69 -35.33 11.30
CA ARG A 457 11.12 -36.10 10.12
C ARG A 457 12.27 -35.41 9.38
N GLU A 458 12.18 -34.09 9.18
CA GLU A 458 13.21 -33.33 8.47
C GLU A 458 14.44 -33.09 9.34
N LEU A 459 14.30 -32.91 10.66
CA LEU A 459 15.45 -32.86 11.57
C LEU A 459 16.29 -34.12 11.44
N LYS A 460 15.63 -35.28 11.37
CA LYS A 460 16.29 -36.56 11.15
C LYS A 460 16.99 -36.63 9.80
N THR A 461 16.37 -36.10 8.74
CA THR A 461 16.99 -36.02 7.40
C THR A 461 18.20 -35.07 7.39
N VAL A 462 18.14 -33.93 8.07
CA VAL A 462 19.27 -33.00 8.20
C VAL A 462 20.40 -33.64 9.01
N ILE A 463 20.09 -34.34 10.10
CA ILE A 463 21.07 -35.11 10.89
C ILE A 463 21.71 -36.22 10.03
N ASP A 464 20.91 -36.95 9.24
CA ASP A 464 21.40 -37.99 8.34
C ASP A 464 22.29 -37.42 7.21
N ILE A 465 22.01 -36.22 6.71
CA ILE A 465 22.85 -35.50 5.73
C ILE A 465 24.17 -35.06 6.38
N CYS A 466 24.10 -34.45 7.58
CA CYS A 466 25.28 -34.02 8.33
C CYS A 466 26.16 -35.20 8.81
N GLN A 467 25.60 -36.41 8.95
CA GLN A 467 26.35 -37.62 9.28
C GLN A 467 27.09 -38.24 8.08
N ASN A 468 26.70 -37.90 6.85
CA ASN A 468 27.23 -38.51 5.62
C ASN A 468 28.23 -37.62 4.86
N ASP A 469 28.36 -36.34 5.19
CA ASP A 469 29.38 -35.45 4.61
C ASP A 469 30.53 -35.20 5.60
N ASN A 470 31.70 -35.78 5.30
CA ASN A 470 32.94 -35.61 6.08
C ASN A 470 33.63 -34.23 5.88
N ASN A 471 32.92 -33.22 5.38
CA ASN A 471 33.44 -31.86 5.26
C ASN A 471 32.33 -30.83 5.49
N CYS A 472 32.09 -30.50 6.76
CA CYS A 472 31.61 -29.19 7.20
C CYS A 472 32.21 -28.87 8.57
#